data_AF-W6RL48-F1
#
_entry.id   AF-W6RL48-F1
#
_cell.length_a   1.000
_cell.length_b   1.000
_cell.length_c   1.000
_cell.angle_alpha   90.00
_cell.angle_beta   90.00
_cell.angle_gamma   90.00
#
_symmetry.space_group_name_H-M   'P 1'
#
loop_
_entity.id
_entity.type
_entity.pdbx_description
1 polymer ?
#
loop_
_entity_poly.entity_id
_entity_poly.type
_entity_poly.pdbx_seq_one_letter_code
_entity_poly.pdbx_strand_id
1 'polypeptide(L)'
;MLSTERDFKRGGEHMAIPTQGEIEGKLLVFEVVAVACLEELLKHEHTHTISKVRRRVLHDLKERCRPLKLRAEDEKATIDYALGVLDAAVAAACSR
;
A
#
# COMPACT_ATOMS: atom_id res chain seq x y z
N MET A 1 -7.89 -3.12 -27.42
CA MET A 1 -6.95 -1.98 -27.39
C MET A 1 -7.71 -0.80 -26.81
N LEU A 2 -7.25 -0.21 -25.69
CA LEU A 2 -7.93 0.94 -25.08
C LEU A 2 -7.67 2.15 -25.98
N SER A 3 -8.73 2.70 -26.58
CA SER A 3 -8.65 3.83 -27.49
C SER A 3 -8.42 5.14 -26.73
N THR A 4 -7.50 5.95 -27.26
CA THR A 4 -7.05 7.26 -26.78
C THR A 4 -8.16 8.33 -26.69
N GLU A 5 -9.38 8.05 -27.15
CA GLU A 5 -10.53 8.97 -27.03
C GLU A 5 -11.14 9.01 -25.62
N ARG A 6 -10.81 8.05 -24.75
CA ARG A 6 -11.41 7.98 -23.40
C ARG A 6 -10.81 8.99 -22.41
N ASP A 7 -9.67 9.60 -22.73
CA ASP A 7 -8.89 10.44 -21.80
C ASP A 7 -8.99 11.94 -22.10
N PHE A 8 -9.80 12.37 -23.07
CA PHE A 8 -9.95 13.79 -23.41
C PHE A 8 -11.41 14.21 -23.62
N LYS A 9 -12.26 14.04 -22.60
CA LYS A 9 -13.49 14.84 -22.50
C LYS A 9 -13.23 16.06 -21.61
N ARG A 10 -13.05 17.22 -22.25
CA ARG A 10 -13.11 18.52 -21.59
C ARG A 10 -14.50 18.67 -20.95
N GLY A 11 -14.56 18.75 -19.62
CA GLY A 11 -15.80 18.76 -18.83
C GLY A 11 -16.08 17.50 -17.98
N GLY A 12 -15.16 16.54 -17.94
CA GLY A 12 -15.24 15.33 -17.10
C GLY A 12 -14.53 15.45 -15.74
N GLU A 13 -14.52 16.64 -15.13
CA GLU A 13 -13.74 16.97 -13.92
C GLU A 13 -14.07 16.09 -12.70
N HIS A 14 -15.09 15.22 -12.78
CA HIS A 14 -15.56 14.38 -11.68
C HIS A 14 -15.54 12.87 -11.98
N MET A 15 -15.08 12.42 -13.17
CA MET A 15 -15.03 10.98 -13.52
C MET A 15 -13.83 10.58 -14.41
N ALA A 16 -12.69 11.26 -14.29
CA ALA A 16 -11.47 10.78 -14.92
C ALA A 16 -10.99 9.50 -14.20
N ILE A 17 -10.95 8.38 -14.92
CA ILE A 17 -10.20 7.21 -14.46
C ILE A 17 -8.74 7.68 -14.32
N PRO A 18 -8.11 7.52 -13.15
CA PRO A 18 -6.76 8.02 -12.95
C PRO A 18 -5.79 7.37 -13.94
N THR A 19 -4.87 8.17 -14.45
CA THR A 19 -3.75 7.70 -15.25
C THR A 19 -2.86 6.76 -14.41
N GLN A 20 -2.09 5.90 -15.07
CA GLN A 20 -1.16 5.01 -14.38
C GLN A 20 -0.17 5.79 -13.49
N GLY A 21 0.37 6.90 -13.98
CA GLY A 21 1.29 7.74 -13.20
C GLY A 21 0.63 8.37 -11.96
N GLU A 22 -0.66 8.73 -12.02
CA GLU A 22 -1.39 9.20 -10.84
C GLU A 22 -1.61 8.09 -9.81
N ILE A 23 -1.83 6.85 -10.25
CA ILE A 23 -1.95 5.69 -9.35
C ILE A 23 -0.60 5.41 -8.68
N GLU A 24 0.47 5.33 -9.47
CA GLU A 24 1.85 5.12 -8.96
C GLU A 24 2.26 6.22 -7.99
N GLY A 25 2.01 7.48 -8.33
CA GLY A 25 2.30 8.62 -7.45
C GLY A 25 1.53 8.54 -6.12
N LYS A 26 0.25 8.15 -6.15
CA LYS A 26 -0.54 7.96 -4.92
C LYS A 26 0.00 6.81 -4.07
N LEU A 27 0.37 5.68 -4.68
CA LEU A 27 0.96 4.54 -3.97
C LEU A 27 2.27 4.91 -3.30
N LEU A 28 3.15 5.63 -4.01
CA LEU A 28 4.41 6.11 -3.45
C LEU A 28 4.20 7.05 -2.26
N VAL A 29 3.23 7.97 -2.35
CA VAL A 29 2.89 8.86 -1.22
C VAL A 29 2.46 8.05 -0.01
N PHE A 30 1.61 7.04 -0.19
CA PHE A 30 1.20 6.17 0.93
C PHE A 30 2.35 5.38 1.51
N GLU A 31 3.25 4.86 0.68
CA GLU A 31 4.45 4.14 1.14
C GLU A 31 5.35 5.05 1.98
N VAL A 32 5.72 6.22 1.45
CA VAL A 32 6.59 7.17 2.15
C VAL A 32 6.00 7.58 3.50
N VAL A 33 4.71 7.92 3.53
CA VAL A 33 4.01 8.30 4.77
C VAL A 33 3.96 7.12 5.75
N ALA A 34 3.62 5.92 5.28
CA ALA A 34 3.52 4.74 6.13
C ALA A 34 4.89 4.37 6.73
N VAL A 35 5.95 4.34 5.92
CA VAL A 35 7.31 4.02 6.38
C VAL A 35 7.79 5.06 7.39
N ALA A 36 7.64 6.36 7.12
CA ALA A 36 8.08 7.40 8.05
C ALA A 36 7.34 7.32 9.40
N CYS A 37 6.02 7.11 9.39
CA CYS A 37 5.26 6.95 10.63
C CYS A 37 5.65 5.67 11.38
N LEU A 38 5.81 4.55 10.68
CA LEU A 38 6.19 3.28 11.29
C LEU A 38 7.63 3.32 11.82
N GLU A 39 8.56 3.97 11.13
CA GLU A 39 9.94 4.16 11.59
C GLU A 39 9.94 4.84 12.96
N GLU A 40 9.28 5.99 13.10
CA GLU A 40 9.19 6.70 14.38
C GLU A 40 8.53 5.87 15.49
N LEU A 41 7.50 5.09 15.16
CA LEU A 41 6.82 4.22 16.12
C LEU A 41 7.64 2.99 16.54
N LEU A 42 8.48 2.46 15.65
CA LEU A 42 9.18 1.19 15.86
C LEU A 42 10.61 1.35 16.38
N LYS A 43 11.18 2.57 16.38
CA LYS A 43 12.54 2.87 16.86
C LYS A 43 12.91 2.27 18.22
N HIS A 44 11.94 2.14 19.12
CA HIS A 44 12.17 1.64 20.49
C HIS A 44 11.42 0.35 20.81
N GLU A 45 10.78 -0.25 19.80
CA GLU A 45 9.94 -1.41 19.99
C GLU A 45 10.72 -2.72 19.87
N HIS A 46 10.33 -3.71 20.67
CA HIS A 46 10.94 -5.03 20.63
C HIS A 46 10.38 -5.88 19.48
N THR A 47 11.14 -6.90 19.06
CA THR A 47 10.78 -7.85 17.97
C THR A 47 9.39 -8.47 18.14
N HIS A 48 8.92 -8.64 19.39
CA HIS A 48 7.57 -9.14 19.67
C HIS A 48 6.47 -8.18 19.21
N THR A 49 6.62 -6.86 19.44
CA THR A 49 5.67 -5.84 18.98
C THR A 49 5.60 -5.83 17.46
N ILE A 50 6.75 -5.86 16.78
CA ILE A 50 6.83 -5.92 15.30
C ILE A 50 6.08 -7.15 14.77
N SER A 51 6.30 -8.32 15.38
CA SER A 51 5.60 -9.56 15.00
C SER A 51 4.08 -9.50 15.23
N LYS A 52 3.62 -8.75 16.24
CA LYS A 52 2.20 -8.52 16.51
C LYS A 52 1.59 -7.58 15.44
N VAL A 53 2.28 -6.51 15.09
CA VAL A 53 1.88 -5.58 14.01
C VAL A 53 1.77 -6.33 12.69
N ARG A 54 2.78 -7.13 12.33
CA ARG A 54 2.77 -7.94 11.11
C ARG A 54 1.55 -8.86 11.02
N ARG A 55 1.26 -9.60 12.10
CA ARG A 55 0.07 -10.49 12.14
C ARG A 55 -1.24 -9.73 12.00
N ARG A 56 -1.34 -8.55 12.63
CA ARG A 56 -2.53 -7.70 12.53
C ARG A 56 -2.73 -7.16 11.12
N VAL A 57 -1.66 -6.67 10.49
CA VAL A 57 -1.70 -6.20 9.09
C VAL A 57 -2.19 -7.31 8.16
N LEU A 58 -1.65 -8.53 8.29
CA LEU A 58 -2.07 -9.67 7.48
C LEU A 58 -3.54 -10.03 7.66
N HIS A 59 -4.00 -10.07 8.92
CA HIS A 59 -5.40 -10.32 9.25
C HIS A 59 -6.32 -9.26 8.62
N ASP A 60 -6.00 -7.98 8.84
CA ASP A 60 -6.83 -6.86 8.39
C ASP A 60 -6.86 -6.75 6.86
N LEU A 61 -5.74 -7.04 6.18
CA LEU A 61 -5.69 -7.12 4.72
C LEU A 61 -6.56 -8.24 4.18
N LYS A 62 -6.50 -9.44 4.76
CA LYS A 62 -7.34 -10.56 4.32
C LYS A 62 -8.83 -10.23 4.46
N GLU A 63 -9.23 -9.68 5.59
CA GLU A 63 -10.62 -9.28 5.83
C GLU A 63 -11.06 -8.15 4.88
N ARG A 64 -10.18 -7.19 4.59
CA ARG A 64 -10.50 -6.07 3.68
C ARG A 64 -10.42 -6.42 2.20
N CYS A 65 -9.61 -7.38 1.80
CA CYS A 65 -9.53 -7.86 0.42
C CYS A 65 -10.73 -8.73 0.04
N ARG A 66 -11.29 -9.48 1.01
CA ARG A 66 -12.44 -10.36 0.79
C ARG A 66 -13.64 -9.69 0.08
N PRO A 67 -14.14 -8.51 0.50
CA PRO A 67 -15.25 -7.84 -0.19
C PRO A 67 -14.87 -7.31 -1.58
N LEU A 68 -13.58 -7.10 -1.86
CA LEU A 68 -13.10 -6.60 -3.15
C LEU A 68 -13.07 -7.67 -4.24
N LYS A 69 -13.29 -8.95 -3.89
CA LYS A 69 -13.29 -10.10 -4.81
C LYS A 69 -12.05 -10.14 -5.72
N LEU A 70 -10.89 -9.81 -5.14
CA LEU A 70 -9.61 -9.87 -5.81
C LEU A 70 -9.32 -11.30 -6.27
N ARG A 71 -8.55 -11.44 -7.36
CA ARG A 71 -8.00 -12.75 -7.71
C ARG A 71 -6.95 -13.13 -6.66
N ALA A 72 -6.69 -14.42 -6.50
CA ALA A 72 -5.69 -14.89 -5.53
C ALA A 72 -4.30 -14.28 -5.75
N GLU A 73 -3.94 -14.02 -7.02
CA GLU A 73 -2.69 -13.35 -7.39
C GLU A 73 -2.66 -11.88 -6.92
N ASP A 74 -3.76 -11.15 -7.08
CA ASP A 74 -3.89 -9.75 -6.66
C ASP A 74 -3.92 -9.63 -5.12
N GLU A 75 -4.58 -10.56 -4.43
CA GLU A 75 -4.56 -10.63 -2.96
C GLU A 75 -3.14 -10.91 -2.45
N LYS A 76 -2.43 -11.86 -3.08
CA LYS A 76 -1.04 -12.16 -2.76
C LYS A 76 -0.14 -10.93 -2.99
N ALA A 77 -0.26 -10.27 -4.15
CA ALA A 77 0.51 -9.07 -4.46
C ALA A 77 0.24 -7.94 -3.44
N THR A 78 -1.00 -7.80 -3.00
CA THR A 78 -1.39 -6.83 -1.95
C THR A 78 -0.72 -7.14 -0.61
N ILE A 79 -0.70 -8.42 -0.21
CA ILE A 79 -0.04 -8.88 1.01
C ILE A 79 1.47 -8.68 0.93
N ASP A 80 2.09 -9.08 -0.17
CA ASP A 80 3.54 -8.98 -0.38
C ASP A 80 3.98 -7.51 -0.35
N TYR A 81 3.22 -6.61 -0.97
CA TYR A 81 3.47 -5.16 -0.93
C TYR A 81 3.41 -4.63 0.52
N ALA A 82 2.36 -4.95 1.27
CA ALA A 82 2.23 -4.47 2.64
C ALA A 82 3.33 -4.99 3.58
N LEU A 83 3.78 -6.23 3.38
CA LEU A 83 4.93 -6.78 4.09
C LEU A 83 6.23 -6.06 3.71
N GLY A 84 6.43 -5.75 2.43
CA GLY A 84 7.56 -4.94 1.97
C GLY A 84 7.64 -3.58 2.64
N VAL A 85 6.51 -2.86 2.74
CA VAL A 85 6.42 -1.58 3.45
C VAL A 85 6.81 -1.73 4.94
N LEU A 86 6.31 -2.76 5.61
CA LEU A 86 6.64 -3.01 7.02
C LEU A 86 8.12 -3.36 7.21
N ASP A 87 8.66 -4.24 6.36
CA ASP A 87 10.05 -4.66 6.43
C ASP A 87 10.99 -3.46 6.16
N ALA A 88 10.64 -2.58 5.21
CA ALA A 88 11.36 -1.33 4.95
C ALA A 88 11.36 -0.41 6.18
N ALA A 89 10.21 -0.23 6.84
CA ALA A 89 10.12 0.58 8.05
C ALA A 89 10.94 0.02 9.22
N VAL A 90 10.92 -1.31 9.41
CA VAL A 90 11.74 -1.99 10.42
C VAL A 90 13.23 -1.81 10.12
N ALA A 91 13.64 -1.98 8.86
CA ALA A 91 15.03 -1.77 8.45
C ALA A 91 15.48 -0.32 8.71
N ALA A 92 14.65 0.67 8.36
CA ALA A 92 14.93 2.08 8.63
C ALA A 92 15.06 2.34 10.14
N ALA A 93 14.14 1.83 10.95
CA ALA A 93 14.13 2.01 12.40
C ALA A 93 15.35 1.38 13.10
N CYS A 94 15.86 0.25 12.60
CA CYS A 94 17.02 -0.43 13.17
C CYS A 94 18.38 0.11 12.65
N SER A 95 18.38 0.94 11.61
CA SER A 95 19.60 1.43 10.96
C SER A 95 20.23 2.69 11.59
N ARG A 96 19.60 3.25 12.63
CA ARG A 96 20.04 4.47 13.34
C ARG A 96 20.17 4.21 14.84
#